data_AF-A0A964QAE6-F1
#
_entry.id   AF-A0A964QAE6-F1
#
_cell.length_a   1.000
_cell.length_b   1.000
_cell.length_c   1.000
_cell.angle_alpha   90.00
_cell.angle_beta   90.00
_cell.angle_gamma   90.00
#
_symmetry.space_group_name_H-M   'P 1'
#
loop_
_entity.id
_entity.type
_entity.pdbx_description
1 polymer ?
#
loop_
_entity_poly.entity_id
_entity_poly.type
_entity_poly.pdbx_seq_one_letter_code
_entity_poly.pdbx_strand_id
1 'polypeptide(L)'
;MIFRRYGTSVQSVVIDFDSKALAEIRFRRDDQAAHASADWAARYQRARAHELDARAEGWVHDEVEQALLADLEAQLRSLEQGLAPGEVLLVESEPGTDYPKTHTQQKTVVVESDNKLHFTSTLRPPLRVGAYRPIAGAA
;
A
#
# COMPACT_ATOMS: atom_id res chain seq x y z
N MET A 1 12.90 -4.30 0.77
CA MET A 1 12.10 -5.54 0.78
C MET A 1 10.83 -5.28 1.56
N ILE A 2 9.70 -5.77 1.04
CA ILE A 2 8.38 -5.63 1.66
C ILE A 2 7.90 -7.02 2.08
N PHE A 3 7.37 -7.12 3.29
CA PHE A 3 6.74 -8.31 3.83
C PHE A 3 5.25 -8.10 4.03
N ARG A 4 4.51 -9.21 4.04
CA ARG A 4 3.11 -9.24 4.43
C ARG A 4 2.80 -10.49 5.23
N ARG A 5 1.93 -10.35 6.23
CA ARG A 5 1.45 -11.48 7.03
C ARG A 5 0.36 -12.25 6.28
N TYR A 6 0.45 -13.57 6.36
CA TYR A 6 -0.56 -14.52 5.89
C TYR A 6 -0.78 -15.54 7.00
N GLY A 7 -1.69 -15.23 7.93
CA GLY A 7 -1.99 -16.08 9.09
C GLY A 7 -0.77 -16.25 10.01
N THR A 8 -0.19 -17.45 10.00
CA THR A 8 0.99 -17.84 10.81
C THR A 8 2.32 -17.67 10.09
N SER A 9 2.31 -17.11 8.88
CA SER A 9 3.53 -16.84 8.11
C SER A 9 3.67 -15.36 7.77
N VAL A 10 4.92 -14.92 7.61
CA VAL A 10 5.30 -13.61 7.06
C VAL A 10 6.13 -13.89 5.81
N GLN A 11 5.67 -13.36 4.68
CA GLN A 11 6.20 -13.67 3.34
C GLN A 11 6.67 -12.38 2.66
N SER A 12 7.77 -12.44 1.93
CA SER A 12 8.18 -11.33 1.06
C SER A 12 7.20 -11.19 -0.11
N VAL A 13 6.98 -9.94 -0.51
CA VAL A 13 6.01 -9.59 -1.54
C VAL A 13 6.53 -8.45 -2.42
N VAL A 14 6.00 -8.39 -3.64
CA VAL A 14 6.12 -7.25 -4.54
C VAL A 14 4.79 -6.54 -4.71
N ILE A 15 4.87 -5.23 -4.95
CA ILE A 15 3.72 -4.38 -5.30
C ILE A 15 3.17 -4.85 -6.65
N ASP A 16 1.85 -4.99 -6.74
CA ASP A 16 1.18 -5.43 -7.96
C ASP A 16 -0.14 -4.66 -8.14
N PHE A 17 -0.12 -3.33 -7.98
CA PHE A 17 -1.34 -2.52 -8.05
C PHE A 17 -1.91 -2.46 -9.47
N ASP A 18 -3.23 -2.58 -9.59
CA ASP A 18 -3.91 -2.67 -10.89
C ASP A 18 -5.34 -2.15 -10.78
N SER A 19 -5.63 -0.97 -11.36
CA SER A 19 -6.96 -0.35 -11.33
C SER A 19 -8.04 -1.17 -12.04
N LYS A 20 -7.67 -2.17 -12.84
CA LYS A 20 -8.62 -3.03 -13.56
C LYS A 20 -8.89 -4.34 -12.82
N ALA A 21 -8.17 -4.62 -11.74
CA ALA A 21 -8.36 -5.81 -10.94
C ALA A 21 -9.51 -5.66 -9.92
N LEU A 22 -10.15 -6.76 -9.56
CA LEU A 22 -11.16 -6.79 -8.49
C LEU A 22 -10.62 -6.31 -7.13
N ALA A 23 -9.31 -6.45 -6.92
CA ALA A 23 -8.57 -5.95 -5.77
C ALA A 23 -7.40 -5.10 -6.27
N GLU A 24 -7.61 -3.79 -6.32
CA GLU A 24 -6.69 -2.83 -6.95
C GLU A 24 -5.36 -2.71 -6.20
N ILE A 25 -5.40 -2.80 -4.87
CA ILE A 25 -4.23 -2.72 -4.00
C ILE A 25 -3.88 -4.14 -3.59
N ARG A 26 -2.95 -4.77 -4.30
CA ARG A 26 -2.54 -6.15 -4.03
C ARG A 26 -1.04 -6.28 -3.93
N PHE A 27 -0.65 -7.30 -3.17
CA PHE A 27 0.73 -7.71 -2.95
C PHE A 27 0.86 -9.16 -3.39
N ARG A 28 1.78 -9.42 -4.32
CA ARG A 28 2.05 -10.76 -4.83
C ARG A 28 3.29 -11.32 -4.14
N ARG A 29 3.25 -12.58 -3.70
CA ARG A 29 4.44 -13.26 -3.18
C ARG A 29 5.50 -13.36 -4.27
N ASP A 30 6.75 -13.15 -3.88
CA ASP A 30 7.93 -13.28 -4.75
C ASP A 30 8.85 -14.46 -4.34
N ASP A 31 8.42 -15.20 -3.31
CA ASP A 31 9.06 -16.40 -2.76
C ASP A 31 10.54 -16.20 -2.35
N GLN A 32 10.98 -14.95 -2.13
CA GLN A 32 12.36 -14.64 -1.74
C GLN A 32 12.63 -14.94 -0.27
N ALA A 33 11.64 -14.75 0.60
CA ALA A 33 11.75 -14.98 2.03
C ALA A 33 10.40 -15.38 2.64
N ALA A 34 10.43 -16.38 3.51
CA ALA A 34 9.28 -16.82 4.29
C ALA A 34 9.72 -17.13 5.73
N HIS A 35 8.95 -16.65 6.69
CA HIS A 35 9.19 -16.84 8.11
C HIS A 35 7.90 -17.27 8.81
N ALA A 36 8.01 -18.06 9.87
CA ALA A 36 6.91 -18.17 10.81
C ALA A 36 6.69 -16.81 11.49
N SER A 37 5.45 -16.41 11.73
CA SER A 37 5.15 -15.10 12.32
C SER A 37 5.77 -14.93 13.70
N ALA A 38 5.88 -16.01 14.49
CA ALA A 38 6.53 -15.99 15.79
C ALA A 38 8.03 -15.70 15.67
N ASP A 39 8.73 -16.39 14.76
CA ASP A 39 10.16 -16.19 14.52
C ASP A 39 10.45 -14.79 13.98
N TRP A 40 9.59 -14.29 13.09
CA TRP A 40 9.72 -12.93 12.57
C TRP A 40 9.58 -11.89 13.69
N ALA A 41 8.58 -12.04 14.56
CA ALA A 41 8.36 -11.15 15.69
C ALA A 41 9.50 -11.21 16.74
N ALA A 42 10.20 -12.34 16.86
CA ALA A 42 11.38 -12.48 17.71
C ALA A 42 12.65 -11.85 17.12
N ARG A 43 12.70 -11.67 15.79
CA ARG A 43 13.87 -11.17 15.05
C ARG A 43 13.79 -9.69 14.71
N TYR A 44 12.57 -9.15 14.59
CA TYR A 44 12.34 -7.78 14.14
C TYR A 44 11.57 -6.97 15.16
N GLN A 45 11.95 -5.70 15.30
CA GLN A 45 11.22 -4.72 16.10
C GLN A 45 10.83 -3.52 15.23
N ARG A 46 9.64 -2.97 15.50
CA ARG A 46 9.12 -1.81 14.76
C ARG A 46 9.98 -0.59 15.07
N ALA A 47 10.54 0.02 14.04
CA ALA A 47 11.32 1.26 14.14
C ALA A 47 10.44 2.49 13.83
N ARG A 48 9.58 2.39 12.81
CA ARG A 48 8.72 3.48 12.33
C ARG A 48 7.35 2.96 11.89
N ALA A 49 6.37 3.85 11.93
CA ALA A 49 5.00 3.62 11.50
C ALA A 49 4.66 4.61 10.39
N HIS A 50 4.00 4.14 9.33
CA HIS A 50 3.56 4.95 8.20
C HIS A 50 2.10 4.64 7.88
N GLU A 51 1.31 5.68 7.67
CA GLU A 51 -0.02 5.61 7.08
C GLU A 51 0.07 6.28 5.71
N LEU A 52 -0.14 5.52 4.65
CA LEU A 52 -0.06 6.00 3.27
C LEU A 52 -1.47 6.30 2.77
N ASP A 53 -1.69 7.56 2.41
CA ASP A 53 -2.92 8.05 1.79
C ASP A 53 -2.63 8.49 0.37
N ALA A 54 -3.61 8.34 -0.51
CA ALA A 54 -3.50 8.81 -1.89
C ALA A 54 -4.81 9.48 -2.33
N ARG A 55 -4.68 10.49 -3.18
CA ARG A 55 -5.80 11.22 -3.78
C ARG A 55 -5.45 11.63 -5.20
N ALA A 56 -6.41 11.47 -6.10
CA ALA A 56 -6.32 11.98 -7.46
C ALA A 56 -7.66 12.58 -7.90
N GLU A 57 -7.62 13.45 -8.89
CA GLU A 57 -8.80 14.05 -9.50
C GLU A 57 -8.58 14.35 -10.99
N GLY A 58 -9.68 14.43 -11.75
CA GLY A 58 -9.61 14.58 -13.19
C GLY A 58 -10.93 14.34 -13.90
N TRP A 59 -10.88 14.34 -15.23
CA TRP A 59 -12.06 14.29 -16.10
C TRP A 59 -12.41 12.87 -16.57
N VAL A 60 -11.47 11.92 -16.43
CA VAL A 60 -11.62 10.54 -16.88
C VAL A 60 -11.44 9.62 -15.67
N HIS A 61 -12.47 8.82 -15.39
CA HIS A 61 -12.51 7.94 -14.21
C HIS A 61 -11.27 7.04 -14.08
N ASP A 62 -10.98 6.26 -15.11
CA ASP A 62 -9.89 5.27 -15.09
C ASP A 62 -8.51 5.93 -14.93
N GLU A 63 -8.30 7.12 -15.50
CA GLU A 63 -7.04 7.87 -15.36
C GLU A 63 -6.86 8.37 -13.93
N VAL A 64 -7.94 8.79 -13.27
CA VAL A 64 -7.92 9.23 -11.88
C VAL A 64 -7.61 8.07 -10.93
N GLU A 65 -8.21 6.89 -11.14
CA GLU A 65 -7.91 5.71 -10.33
C GLU A 65 -6.48 5.23 -10.55
N GLN A 66 -6.00 5.22 -11.80
CA GLN A 66 -4.62 4.87 -12.10
C GLN A 66 -3.62 5.85 -11.46
N ALA A 67 -3.90 7.16 -11.51
CA ALA A 67 -3.05 8.17 -10.88
C ALA A 67 -3.00 8.00 -9.34
N LEU A 68 -4.13 7.66 -8.73
CA LEU A 68 -4.19 7.37 -7.29
C LEU A 68 -3.31 6.17 -6.92
N LEU A 69 -3.40 5.06 -7.67
CA LEU A 69 -2.59 3.88 -7.40
C LEU A 69 -1.11 4.10 -7.66
N ALA A 70 -0.78 4.87 -8.71
CA ALA A 70 0.60 5.24 -9.02
C ALA A 70 1.23 6.09 -7.91
N ASP A 71 0.48 7.03 -7.34
CA ASP A 71 0.93 7.81 -6.17
C ASP A 71 1.17 6.92 -4.96
N LEU A 72 0.24 6.01 -4.63
CA LEU A 72 0.41 5.07 -3.52
C LEU A 72 1.63 4.15 -3.72
N GLU A 73 1.83 3.64 -4.93
CA GLU A 73 3.01 2.84 -5.28
C GLU A 73 4.30 3.64 -5.11
N ALA A 74 4.33 4.89 -5.60
CA ALA A 74 5.50 5.76 -5.48
C ALA A 74 5.86 6.03 -4.01
N GLN A 75 4.87 6.29 -3.16
CA GLN A 75 5.07 6.46 -1.72
C GLN A 75 5.67 5.20 -1.08
N LEU A 76 5.12 4.03 -1.40
CA LEU A 76 5.62 2.76 -0.85
C LEU A 76 7.05 2.43 -1.33
N ARG A 77 7.36 2.69 -2.61
CA ARG A 77 8.71 2.54 -3.16
C ARG A 77 9.69 3.53 -2.52
N SER A 78 9.25 4.77 -2.26
CA SER A 78 10.08 5.76 -1.56
C SER A 78 10.41 5.29 -0.14
N LEU A 79 9.45 4.70 0.58
CA LEU A 79 9.72 4.12 1.90
C LEU A 79 10.70 2.95 1.82
N GLU A 80 10.56 2.08 0.81
CA GLU A 80 11.46 0.94 0.62
C GLU A 80 12.90 1.38 0.31
N GLN A 81 13.07 2.40 -0.53
CA GLN A 81 14.38 2.96 -0.88
C GLN A 81 15.03 3.71 0.29
N GLY A 82 14.23 4.24 1.22
CA GLY A 82 14.69 4.96 2.41
C GLY A 82 15.05 4.08 3.61
N LEU A 83 15.03 2.76 3.46
CA LEU A 83 15.38 1.82 4.54
C LEU A 83 16.89 1.83 4.83
N ALA A 84 17.25 1.77 6.12
CA ALA A 84 18.63 1.54 6.52
C ALA A 84 19.03 0.06 6.27
N PRO A 85 20.33 -0.27 6.24
CA PRO A 85 20.79 -1.64 6.04
C PRO A 85 20.14 -2.64 7.01
N GLY A 86 19.52 -3.68 6.46
CA GLY A 86 18.81 -4.71 7.22
C GLY A 86 17.40 -4.35 7.66
N GLU A 87 16.96 -3.09 7.52
CA GLU A 87 15.56 -2.74 7.73
C GLU A 87 14.68 -3.29 6.60
N VAL A 88 13.41 -3.55 6.95
CA VAL A 88 12.40 -4.10 6.06
C VAL A 88 11.07 -3.38 6.27
N LEU A 89 10.18 -3.40 5.27
CA LEU A 89 8.80 -2.96 5.43
C LEU A 89 7.90 -4.15 5.74
N LEU A 90 6.87 -3.95 6.56
CA LEU A 90 5.76 -4.87 6.76
C LEU A 90 4.46 -4.14 6.45
N VAL A 91 3.65 -4.69 5.55
CA VAL A 91 2.26 -4.26 5.34
C VAL A 91 1.44 -4.74 6.54
N GLU A 92 0.92 -3.78 7.30
CA GLU A 92 0.17 -4.03 8.54
C GLU A 92 -1.34 -4.02 8.31
N SER A 93 -1.83 -3.43 7.22
CA SER A 93 -3.24 -3.47 6.84
C SER A 93 -3.70 -4.89 6.48
N GLU A 94 -4.82 -5.33 7.08
CA GLU A 94 -5.35 -6.69 6.95
C GLU A 94 -6.73 -6.73 6.24
N PRO A 95 -6.94 -7.63 5.25
CA PRO A 95 -8.21 -7.82 4.58
C PRO A 95 -9.35 -8.07 5.57
N GLY A 96 -10.47 -7.37 5.37
CA GLY A 96 -11.65 -7.46 6.22
C GLY A 96 -11.55 -6.67 7.54
N THR A 97 -10.42 -6.04 7.84
CA THR A 97 -10.25 -5.16 9.02
C THR A 97 -10.02 -3.72 8.61
N ASP A 98 -8.85 -3.41 8.05
CA ASP A 98 -8.39 -2.06 7.74
C ASP A 98 -7.61 -2.01 6.42
N TYR A 99 -7.96 -2.91 5.50
CA TYR A 99 -7.37 -2.92 4.18
C TYR A 99 -7.88 -1.74 3.33
N PRO A 100 -6.98 -0.95 2.73
CA PRO A 100 -7.35 0.23 1.96
C PRO A 100 -8.21 -0.13 0.75
N LYS A 101 -9.14 0.74 0.41
CA LYS A 101 -9.94 0.68 -0.81
C LYS A 101 -9.98 2.05 -1.49
N THR A 102 -10.04 2.05 -2.80
CA THR A 102 -10.30 3.25 -3.59
C THR A 102 -11.77 3.64 -3.41
N HIS A 103 -12.01 4.93 -3.17
CA HIS A 103 -13.34 5.50 -3.15
C HIS A 103 -13.39 6.65 -4.16
N THR A 104 -14.18 6.49 -5.21
CA THR A 104 -14.35 7.49 -6.26
C THR A 104 -15.68 8.24 -6.11
N GLN A 105 -15.63 9.56 -6.19
CA GLN A 105 -16.79 10.45 -6.23
C GLN A 105 -16.86 11.13 -7.60
N GLN A 106 -18.07 11.21 -8.14
CA GLN A 106 -18.37 11.92 -9.39
C GLN A 106 -19.18 13.18 -9.06
N LYS A 107 -18.80 14.31 -9.67
CA LYS A 107 -19.56 15.58 -9.61
C LYS A 107 -19.71 16.17 -11.00
N THR A 108 -20.85 16.78 -11.27
CA THR A 108 -21.04 17.61 -12.47
C THR A 108 -20.57 19.03 -12.17
N VAL A 109 -19.71 19.58 -13.03
CA VAL A 109 -19.20 20.95 -12.94
C VAL A 109 -19.45 21.66 -14.26
N VAL A 110 -19.79 22.95 -14.22
CA VAL A 110 -19.99 23.76 -15.42
C VAL A 110 -18.64 24.33 -15.85
N VAL A 111 -18.23 24.01 -17.08
CA VAL A 111 -16.99 24.51 -17.71
C VAL A 111 -17.37 25.06 -19.08
N GLU A 112 -17.11 26.34 -19.32
CA GLU A 112 -17.40 27.01 -20.60
C GLU A 112 -18.88 26.92 -21.04
N SER A 113 -19.80 26.91 -20.07
CA SER A 113 -21.25 26.73 -20.25
C SER A 113 -21.72 25.30 -20.53
N ASP A 114 -20.82 24.33 -20.52
CA ASP A 114 -21.13 22.90 -20.64
C ASP A 114 -21.01 22.16 -19.31
N ASN A 115 -21.90 21.19 -19.09
CA ASN A 115 -21.81 20.28 -17.96
C ASN A 115 -20.74 19.21 -18.22
N LYS A 116 -19.66 19.20 -17.44
CA LYS A 116 -18.60 18.19 -17.49
C LYS A 116 -18.59 17.37 -16.20
N LEU A 117 -18.26 16.08 -16.32
CA LEU A 117 -18.06 15.20 -15.16
C LEU A 117 -16.64 15.37 -14.62
N HIS A 118 -16.52 15.56 -13.32
CA HIS A 118 -15.26 15.62 -12.60
C HIS A 118 -15.23 14.51 -11.54
N PHE A 119 -14.14 13.75 -11.55
CA PHE A 119 -13.92 12.61 -10.67
C PHE A 119 -12.90 12.95 -9.59
N THR A 120 -13.10 12.38 -8.41
CA THR A 120 -12.18 12.50 -7.29
C THR A 120 -12.09 11.14 -6.62
N SER A 121 -10.90 10.54 -6.64
CA SER A 121 -10.63 9.27 -5.98
C SER A 121 -9.78 9.50 -4.74
N THR A 122 -10.08 8.78 -3.68
CA THR A 122 -9.33 8.81 -2.41
C THR A 122 -9.14 7.41 -1.88
N LEU A 123 -8.01 7.17 -1.20
CA LEU A 123 -7.76 5.93 -0.49
C LEU A 123 -8.37 5.98 0.92
N ARG A 124 -9.22 5.00 1.28
CA ARG A 124 -9.74 4.85 2.65
C ARG A 124 -9.96 3.39 3.05
N PRO A 125 -9.55 2.97 4.27
CA PRO A 125 -8.59 3.65 5.16
C PRO A 125 -7.19 3.80 4.50
N PRO A 126 -6.25 4.53 5.10
CA PRO A 126 -4.86 4.56 4.65
C PRO A 126 -4.23 3.16 4.61
N LEU A 127 -3.26 2.92 3.73
CA LEU A 127 -2.44 1.72 3.77
C LEU A 127 -1.42 1.84 4.91
N ARG A 128 -1.51 0.96 5.90
CA ARG A 128 -0.60 0.93 7.05
C ARG A 128 0.62 0.10 6.77
N VAL A 129 1.79 0.70 6.99
CA VAL A 129 3.10 0.08 6.76
C VAL A 129 4.02 0.40 7.93
N GLY A 130 4.61 -0.63 8.51
CA GLY A 130 5.67 -0.47 9.50
C GLY A 130 7.05 -0.67 8.87
N ALA A 131 8.01 0.17 9.23
CA ALA A 131 9.42 -0.11 9.01
C ALA A 131 9.99 -0.82 10.24
N TYR A 132 10.62 -1.96 10.01
CA TYR A 132 11.14 -2.85 11.04
C TYR A 132 12.65 -3.02 10.88
N ARG A 133 13.34 -3.10 12.01
CA ARG A 133 14.78 -3.34 12.06
C ARG A 133 15.07 -4.65 12.80
N PRO A 134 16.16 -5.35 12.46
CA PRO A 134 16.60 -6.51 13.21
C PRO A 134 16.86 -6.14 14.68
N ILE A 135 16.51 -7.06 15.58
CA ILE A 135 16.89 -6.96 16.99
C ILE A 135 18.35 -7.42 17.09
N ALA A 136 19.20 -6.59 17.70
CA ALA A 136 20.60 -6.93 17.87
C ALA A 136 20.73 -8.23 18.71
N GLY A 137 21.44 -9.23 18.17
CA GLY A 137 21.68 -10.51 18.84
C GLY A 137 20.60 -11.58 18.64
N ALA A 138 19.56 -11.32 17.84
CA ALA A 138 18.62 -12.36 17.43
C ALA A 138 19.25 -13.22 16.32
N ALA A 139 19.81 -14.37 16.69
CA ALA A 139 20.24 -15.43 15.76
C ALA A 139 19.14 -16.49 15.63
#